data_AF-G2PYI8-F1
#
_entry.id   AF-G2PYI8-F1
#
_cell.length_a   1.000
_cell.length_b   1.000
_cell.length_c   1.000
_cell.angle_alpha   90.00
_cell.angle_beta   90.00
_cell.angle_gamma   90.00
#
_symmetry.space_group_name_H-M   'P 1'
#
loop_
_entity.id
_entity.type
_entity.pdbx_description
1 polymer ?
#
loop_
_entity_poly.entity_id
_entity_poly.type
_entity_poly.pdbx_seq_one_letter_code
_entity_poly.pdbx_strand_id
1 'polypeptide(L)'
;MANKQIVKIYGKGDSSMSRKLKIVICIFTIVVFVLTSYVFALAQEDSGIIDFYTVFSKDDVNKNRVGNSVYNWSIYMPQDAYINKDPKGSYFSMSSNSYKANINVEAILNKEGYTSLDEILLYGQDLISGEYSGSKLYSLKKGKDKQGQEYIEATSVFTDSFYVFVDEEESSGTFNLIRIYLSKNKRYNYIYRLTISMDLNFYSQHKNLLYKIADSFETNFDRNNPNIKDLADNVTSWRVHKNTSYGWQIDLPPFWKSTDIYNLEYNSSTQSFAPLYTDEEMGISTQKQQQDTSSIIPSDSQQEYDEYLSVSFVTNSNISFDKWVSQEIKSIELYNKELLKVISSKSLNIGTSKAKIYDLRIRKSLNKTFVEKRLYVDSNNNKYVVRLYVTEEKYNKDKQKYERIINSFKVLPAKSRYFDAILWSGDLKPQNTMKTVKLNKAPFEMKISKDYKTNMPYYYYSYFSQIIASSIPSAQGISDIETVMLYNTPYSILTINGGINVDPAEKIIKNTMQTWVESNEYKSKAVNMNLLKYADKNLSIYKFTYFYNISNLSELAKGNPNRDFNFMNLQNRIIYMIKYNQYYYTIDLSIPVLYYNSYTVSDFENFVKSIKIDKIDFSKLNLKFVKEDLEKFKKKE
;
A
#
# COMPACT_ATOMS: atom_id res chain seq x y z
N MET A 1 -58.73 17.46 -70.98
CA MET A 1 -58.95 18.90 -70.77
C MET A 1 -59.21 19.17 -69.30
N ALA A 2 -58.54 20.20 -68.80
CA ALA A 2 -58.87 21.07 -67.67
C ALA A 2 -59.21 20.50 -66.28
N ASN A 3 -58.42 21.05 -65.35
CA ASN A 3 -58.43 21.00 -63.90
C ASN A 3 -59.64 21.64 -63.22
N LYS A 4 -59.91 21.13 -62.00
CA LYS A 4 -60.19 21.81 -60.72
C LYS A 4 -61.62 22.25 -60.32
N GLN A 5 -61.94 21.78 -59.09
CA GLN A 5 -62.68 22.43 -57.99
C GLN A 5 -64.23 22.47 -58.11
N ILE A 6 -65.08 22.31 -57.09
CA ILE A 6 -64.97 22.08 -55.63
C ILE A 6 -66.37 21.65 -55.13
N VAL A 7 -66.42 20.69 -54.18
CA VAL A 7 -67.33 20.55 -53.01
C VAL A 7 -68.86 20.63 -53.27
N LYS A 8 -69.69 19.63 -52.91
CA LYS A 8 -70.04 19.14 -51.56
C LYS A 8 -71.04 17.98 -51.74
N ILE A 9 -71.04 16.97 -50.87
CA ILE A 9 -72.21 16.36 -50.19
C ILE A 9 -71.79 15.03 -49.52
N TYR A 10 -71.88 15.07 -48.19
CA TYR A 10 -72.25 14.03 -47.22
C TYR A 10 -71.80 12.56 -47.41
N GLY A 11 -70.97 12.12 -46.46
CA GLY A 11 -70.85 10.72 -46.06
C GLY A 11 -70.74 10.62 -44.54
N LYS A 12 -71.82 10.20 -43.88
CA LYS A 12 -71.85 9.73 -42.49
C LYS A 12 -70.87 8.55 -42.36
N GLY A 13 -69.84 8.67 -41.53
CA GLY A 13 -68.88 7.61 -41.26
C GLY A 13 -68.41 7.67 -39.81
N ASP A 14 -69.06 6.87 -38.97
CA ASP A 14 -68.72 6.44 -37.61
C ASP A 14 -67.66 7.23 -36.81
N SER A 15 -68.14 8.23 -36.07
CA SER A 15 -67.40 8.90 -34.99
C SER A 15 -67.09 7.98 -33.79
N SER A 16 -67.64 6.77 -33.75
CA SER A 16 -67.35 5.74 -32.76
C SER A 16 -66.00 5.05 -33.01
N MET A 17 -65.67 4.78 -34.27
CA MET A 17 -64.50 3.98 -34.63
C MET A 17 -63.19 4.77 -34.48
N SER A 18 -63.18 6.07 -34.80
CA SER A 18 -61.99 6.92 -34.58
C SER A 18 -61.74 7.21 -33.10
N ARG A 19 -62.78 7.27 -32.27
CA ARG A 19 -62.66 7.46 -30.82
C ARG A 19 -62.17 6.17 -30.15
N LYS A 20 -62.70 5.00 -30.55
CA LYS A 20 -62.21 3.69 -30.10
C LYS A 20 -60.76 3.45 -30.54
N LEU A 21 -60.39 3.80 -31.77
CA LEU A 21 -59.02 3.66 -32.26
C LEU A 21 -58.05 4.59 -31.51
N LYS A 22 -58.44 5.83 -31.21
CA LYS A 22 -57.64 6.74 -30.37
C LYS A 22 -57.50 6.26 -28.93
N ILE A 23 -58.54 5.68 -28.35
CA ILE A 23 -58.50 5.08 -27.01
C ILE A 23 -57.59 3.84 -27.02
N VAL A 24 -57.70 2.97 -28.03
CA VAL A 24 -56.83 1.81 -28.18
C VAL A 24 -55.39 2.23 -28.38
N ILE A 25 -55.11 3.23 -29.21
CA ILE A 25 -53.75 3.77 -29.39
C ILE A 25 -53.25 4.39 -28.09
N CYS A 26 -54.03 5.20 -27.37
CA CYS A 26 -53.63 5.75 -26.06
C CYS A 26 -53.36 4.63 -25.04
N ILE A 27 -54.20 3.60 -24.97
CA ILE A 27 -54.00 2.46 -24.08
C ILE A 27 -52.75 1.69 -24.50
N PHE A 28 -52.52 1.46 -25.80
CA PHE A 28 -51.30 0.81 -26.28
C PHE A 28 -50.06 1.66 -26.02
N THR A 29 -50.16 2.99 -26.12
CA THR A 29 -49.04 3.90 -25.85
C THR A 29 -48.76 3.97 -24.35
N ILE A 30 -49.78 3.95 -23.49
CA ILE A 30 -49.64 3.87 -22.03
C ILE A 30 -49.10 2.51 -21.62
N VAL A 31 -49.56 1.41 -22.24
CA VAL A 31 -49.07 0.05 -21.96
C VAL A 31 -47.65 -0.13 -22.46
N VAL A 32 -47.28 0.41 -23.62
CA VAL A 32 -45.89 0.45 -24.08
C VAL A 32 -45.06 1.37 -23.21
N PHE A 33 -45.57 2.53 -22.76
CA PHE A 33 -44.86 3.42 -21.84
C PHE A 33 -44.67 2.76 -20.48
N VAL A 34 -45.65 2.04 -19.94
CA VAL A 34 -45.57 1.26 -18.70
C VAL A 34 -44.62 0.07 -18.87
N LEU A 35 -44.69 -0.68 -19.98
CA LEU A 35 -43.83 -1.85 -20.25
C LEU A 35 -42.38 -1.47 -20.63
N THR A 36 -42.15 -0.30 -21.22
CA THR A 36 -40.79 0.23 -21.51
C THR A 36 -40.24 1.09 -20.37
N SER A 37 -41.07 1.53 -19.42
CA SER A 37 -40.63 2.12 -18.15
C SER A 37 -40.40 1.09 -17.05
N TYR A 38 -40.60 -0.21 -17.30
CA TYR A 38 -40.04 -1.30 -16.49
C TYR A 38 -38.53 -1.49 -16.72
N VAL A 39 -37.77 -0.39 -16.67
CA VAL A 39 -36.47 -0.42 -16.01
C VAL A 39 -36.69 0.28 -14.68
N PHE A 40 -37.46 -0.36 -13.80
CA PHE A 40 -37.23 -0.13 -12.39
C PHE A 40 -35.82 -0.65 -12.11
N ALA A 41 -34.86 0.27 -12.11
CA ALA A 41 -33.75 0.17 -11.18
C ALA A 41 -34.39 0.21 -9.78
N LEU A 42 -34.94 -0.91 -9.33
CA LEU A 42 -35.26 -1.11 -7.93
C LEU A 42 -33.93 -0.91 -7.20
N ALA A 43 -33.85 0.17 -6.43
CA ALA A 43 -32.74 0.38 -5.52
C ALA A 43 -32.69 -0.86 -4.63
N GLN A 44 -31.71 -1.72 -4.86
CA GLN A 44 -31.57 -2.96 -4.12
C GLN A 44 -31.15 -2.60 -2.70
N GLU A 45 -31.96 -2.97 -1.72
CA GLU A 45 -31.59 -2.84 -0.31
C GLU A 45 -30.43 -3.81 -0.02
N ASP A 46 -29.37 -3.31 0.60
CA ASP A 46 -28.20 -4.10 0.98
C ASP A 46 -28.54 -5.01 2.18
N SER A 47 -28.31 -6.32 2.03
CA SER A 47 -28.56 -7.33 3.07
C SER A 47 -27.56 -7.25 4.23
N GLY A 48 -26.47 -6.49 4.09
CA GLY A 48 -25.43 -6.35 5.12
C GLY A 48 -24.58 -7.59 5.34
N ILE A 49 -24.70 -8.61 4.49
CA ILE A 49 -23.91 -9.85 4.54
C ILE A 49 -22.83 -9.76 3.45
N ILE A 50 -21.57 -9.79 3.85
CA ILE A 50 -20.45 -9.90 2.93
C ILE A 50 -19.96 -11.35 2.96
N ASP A 51 -20.30 -12.10 1.91
CA ASP A 51 -19.86 -13.48 1.73
C ASP A 51 -18.43 -13.48 1.20
N PHE A 52 -17.48 -13.90 2.05
CA PHE A 52 -16.08 -13.81 1.69
C PHE A 52 -15.55 -15.07 1.02
N TYR A 53 -16.00 -16.29 1.34
CA TYR A 53 -15.40 -17.49 0.75
C TYR A 53 -16.31 -18.73 0.82
N THR A 54 -16.57 -19.34 -0.33
CA THR A 54 -16.78 -20.78 -0.46
C THR A 54 -15.75 -21.30 -1.47
N VAL A 55 -14.80 -22.14 -1.05
CA VAL A 55 -13.63 -22.50 -1.86
C VAL A 55 -13.92 -23.64 -2.87
N PHE A 56 -15.05 -24.34 -2.72
CA PHE A 56 -15.50 -25.36 -3.67
C PHE A 56 -16.98 -25.16 -4.00
N SER A 57 -17.30 -25.18 -5.29
CA SER A 57 -18.70 -25.18 -5.73
C SER A 57 -19.22 -26.61 -5.83
N LYS A 58 -20.55 -26.77 -5.92
CA LYS A 58 -21.18 -28.06 -6.20
C LYS A 58 -20.77 -28.67 -7.54
N ASP A 59 -20.04 -27.93 -8.38
CA ASP A 59 -19.61 -28.35 -9.72
C ASP A 59 -18.26 -29.08 -9.73
N ASP A 60 -17.54 -29.11 -8.59
CA ASP A 60 -16.18 -29.66 -8.49
C ASP A 60 -16.10 -31.17 -8.18
N VAL A 61 -17.23 -31.90 -8.22
CA VAL A 61 -17.38 -33.30 -7.75
C VAL A 61 -16.46 -34.31 -8.47
N ASN A 62 -15.97 -33.99 -9.68
CA ASN A 62 -15.13 -34.88 -10.49
C ASN A 62 -13.62 -34.55 -10.44
N LYS A 63 -13.20 -33.58 -9.62
CA LYS A 63 -11.80 -33.18 -9.50
C LYS A 63 -11.06 -34.11 -8.54
N ASN A 64 -9.93 -34.69 -8.97
CA ASN A 64 -9.09 -35.57 -8.14
C ASN A 64 -7.65 -35.04 -7.96
N ARG A 65 -7.37 -33.88 -8.55
CA ARG A 65 -6.10 -33.15 -8.44
C ARG A 65 -6.39 -31.68 -8.24
N VAL A 66 -5.45 -31.00 -7.62
CA VAL A 66 -5.42 -29.54 -7.49
C VAL A 66 -4.07 -29.03 -7.99
N GLY A 67 -4.04 -27.81 -8.50
CA GLY A 67 -2.80 -27.23 -8.98
C GLY A 67 -2.96 -25.74 -9.24
N ASN A 68 -1.88 -25.10 -9.65
CA ASN A 68 -1.88 -23.68 -9.99
C ASN A 68 -1.26 -23.49 -11.37
N SER A 69 -2.02 -22.98 -12.33
CA SER A 69 -1.55 -22.78 -13.71
C SER A 69 -0.63 -21.57 -13.90
N VAL A 70 -0.58 -20.65 -12.93
CA VAL A 70 0.35 -19.50 -12.89
C VAL A 70 1.71 -19.95 -12.34
N TYR A 71 1.70 -20.70 -11.24
CA TYR A 71 2.93 -21.28 -10.65
C TYR A 71 3.28 -22.66 -11.20
N ASN A 72 2.58 -23.13 -12.21
CA ASN A 72 2.84 -24.36 -12.96
C ASN A 72 3.11 -25.62 -12.10
N TRP A 73 2.24 -25.92 -11.14
CA TRP A 73 2.34 -27.15 -10.34
C TRP A 73 0.99 -27.84 -10.16
N SER A 74 0.99 -29.15 -9.87
CA SER A 74 -0.21 -29.89 -9.47
C SER A 74 0.09 -31.03 -8.49
N ILE A 75 -0.89 -31.46 -7.71
CA ILE A 75 -0.79 -32.57 -6.76
C ILE A 75 -2.13 -33.31 -6.64
N TYR A 76 -2.10 -34.58 -6.25
CA TYR A 76 -3.30 -35.37 -6.02
C TYR A 76 -4.08 -34.89 -4.78
N MET A 77 -5.40 -34.85 -4.89
CA MET A 77 -6.31 -34.40 -3.83
C MET A 77 -7.10 -35.60 -3.28
N PRO A 78 -6.99 -35.91 -1.97
CA PRO A 78 -7.86 -36.87 -1.29
C PRO A 78 -9.34 -36.46 -1.36
N GLN A 79 -10.26 -37.43 -1.32
CA GLN A 79 -11.70 -37.13 -1.40
C GLN A 79 -12.24 -36.33 -0.22
N ASP A 80 -11.62 -36.45 0.96
CA ASP A 80 -11.99 -35.75 2.19
C ASP A 80 -11.11 -34.51 2.46
N ALA A 81 -10.38 -34.03 1.44
CA ALA A 81 -9.45 -32.93 1.58
C ALA A 81 -10.17 -31.62 1.95
N TYR A 82 -9.71 -30.99 3.02
CA TYR A 82 -10.00 -29.60 3.34
C TYR A 82 -8.82 -28.74 2.90
N ILE A 83 -9.09 -27.75 2.05
CA ILE A 83 -8.08 -26.94 1.38
C ILE A 83 -8.15 -25.50 1.85
N ASN A 84 -6.98 -24.93 2.12
CA ASN A 84 -6.75 -23.53 2.34
C ASN A 84 -5.66 -23.03 1.36
N LYS A 85 -5.76 -21.77 0.93
CA LYS A 85 -4.74 -21.16 0.06
C LYS A 85 -4.69 -19.65 0.30
N ASP A 86 -3.55 -19.05 -0.01
CA ASP A 86 -3.52 -17.60 -0.15
C ASP A 86 -4.29 -17.14 -1.41
N PRO A 87 -4.73 -15.87 -1.46
CA PRO A 87 -5.33 -15.27 -2.64
C PRO A 87 -4.62 -15.57 -3.96
N LYS A 88 -3.28 -15.54 -4.00
CA LYS A 88 -2.47 -15.82 -5.21
C LYS A 88 -2.44 -17.29 -5.60
N GLY A 89 -2.66 -18.19 -4.64
CA GLY A 89 -2.36 -19.61 -4.74
C GLY A 89 -0.86 -19.92 -4.79
N SER A 90 0.00 -19.01 -4.33
CA SER A 90 1.45 -19.23 -4.15
C SER A 90 1.73 -20.09 -2.93
N TYR A 91 0.87 -20.01 -1.91
CA TYR A 91 0.83 -20.93 -0.80
C TYR A 91 -0.49 -21.70 -0.82
N PHE A 92 -0.39 -23.01 -0.68
CA PHE A 92 -1.49 -23.95 -0.61
C PHE A 92 -1.27 -24.87 0.59
N SER A 93 -2.34 -25.16 1.32
CA SER A 93 -2.38 -26.12 2.41
C SER A 93 -3.60 -27.02 2.28
N MET A 94 -3.41 -28.31 2.48
CA MET A 94 -4.45 -29.32 2.37
C MET A 94 -4.34 -30.31 3.51
N SER A 95 -5.39 -30.36 4.31
CA SER A 95 -5.54 -31.32 5.40
C SER A 95 -6.52 -32.43 5.00
N SER A 96 -6.23 -33.67 5.40
CA SER A 96 -7.11 -34.83 5.21
C SER A 96 -7.20 -35.62 6.51
N ASN A 97 -8.43 -35.91 6.93
CA ASN A 97 -8.67 -36.70 8.14
C ASN A 97 -8.35 -38.18 7.89
N SER A 98 -8.69 -38.68 6.70
CA SER A 98 -8.45 -40.06 6.29
C SER A 98 -6.95 -40.37 6.16
N TYR A 99 -6.13 -39.40 5.76
CA TYR A 99 -4.68 -39.56 5.64
C TYR A 99 -3.91 -39.06 6.85
N LYS A 100 -4.60 -38.48 7.86
CA LYS A 100 -4.01 -37.81 9.03
C LYS A 100 -2.78 -36.97 8.68
N ALA A 101 -2.92 -36.21 7.59
CA ALA A 101 -1.81 -35.48 6.99
C ALA A 101 -2.22 -34.07 6.59
N ASN A 102 -1.25 -33.17 6.69
CA ASN A 102 -1.28 -31.84 6.11
C ASN A 102 -0.24 -31.76 4.99
N ILE A 103 -0.63 -31.24 3.83
CA ILE A 103 0.17 -31.13 2.63
C ILE A 103 0.22 -29.65 2.25
N ASN A 104 1.41 -29.07 2.31
CA ASN A 104 1.65 -27.69 1.96
C ASN A 104 2.49 -27.61 0.69
N VAL A 105 2.11 -26.74 -0.24
CA VAL A 105 2.89 -26.40 -1.42
C VAL A 105 3.12 -24.90 -1.42
N GLU A 106 4.38 -24.51 -1.55
CA GLU A 106 4.78 -23.12 -1.67
C GLU A 106 5.61 -22.91 -2.93
N ALA A 107 5.23 -21.93 -3.73
CA ALA A 107 5.97 -21.47 -4.90
C ALA A 107 6.77 -20.21 -4.53
N ILE A 108 8.09 -20.36 -4.38
CA ILE A 108 9.00 -19.30 -3.94
C ILE A 108 9.74 -18.78 -5.15
N LEU A 109 9.68 -17.47 -5.43
CA LEU A 109 10.45 -16.88 -6.52
C LEU A 109 11.95 -17.05 -6.28
N ASN A 110 12.69 -17.58 -7.25
CA ASN A 110 14.13 -17.78 -7.18
C ASN A 110 14.88 -16.45 -7.39
N LYS A 111 14.77 -15.54 -6.42
CA LYS A 111 15.38 -14.20 -6.44
C LYS A 111 16.91 -14.26 -6.44
N GLU A 112 17.48 -15.24 -5.74
CA GLU A 112 18.93 -15.47 -5.63
C GLU A 112 19.54 -16.06 -6.91
N GLY A 113 18.70 -16.49 -7.87
CA GLY A 113 19.16 -16.96 -9.17
C GLY A 113 19.85 -18.32 -9.13
N TYR A 114 19.51 -19.19 -8.18
CA TYR A 114 20.06 -20.54 -8.10
C TYR A 114 19.83 -21.31 -9.41
N THR A 115 20.89 -21.92 -9.91
CA THR A 115 20.91 -22.68 -11.16
C THR A 115 20.91 -24.19 -10.95
N SER A 116 21.18 -24.64 -9.72
CA SER A 116 21.21 -26.05 -9.33
C SER A 116 20.71 -26.29 -7.90
N LEU A 117 20.33 -27.54 -7.60
CA LEU A 117 20.01 -27.96 -6.23
C LEU A 117 21.23 -27.94 -5.31
N ASP A 118 22.44 -28.08 -5.86
CA ASP A 118 23.68 -28.04 -5.06
C ASP A 118 23.94 -26.62 -4.53
N GLU A 119 23.63 -25.58 -5.31
CA GLU A 119 23.67 -24.19 -4.83
C GLU A 119 22.63 -23.94 -3.73
N ILE A 120 21.43 -24.51 -3.84
CA ILE A 120 20.41 -24.41 -2.78
C ILE A 120 20.88 -25.10 -1.49
N LEU A 121 21.52 -26.26 -1.58
CA LEU A 121 22.08 -26.96 -0.41
C LEU A 121 23.20 -26.15 0.29
N LEU A 122 24.01 -25.43 -0.48
CA LEU A 122 25.15 -24.66 0.04
C LEU A 122 24.76 -23.29 0.59
N TYR A 123 23.82 -22.60 -0.07
CA TYR A 123 23.53 -21.19 0.16
C TYR A 123 22.07 -20.90 0.53
N GLY A 124 21.17 -21.87 0.37
CA GLY A 124 19.73 -21.74 0.58
C GLY A 124 19.24 -22.42 1.86
N GLN A 125 20.02 -22.37 2.94
CA GLN A 125 19.72 -23.10 4.18
C GLN A 125 18.31 -22.78 4.71
N ASP A 126 17.88 -21.52 4.63
CA ASP A 126 16.56 -21.05 5.07
C ASP A 126 15.38 -21.68 4.29
N LEU A 127 15.61 -22.11 3.04
CA LEU A 127 14.60 -22.81 2.24
C LEU A 127 14.35 -24.23 2.78
N ILE A 128 15.38 -24.84 3.36
CA ILE A 128 15.40 -26.20 3.89
C ILE A 128 14.96 -26.24 5.36
N SER A 129 15.36 -25.25 6.15
CA SER A 129 15.17 -25.21 7.62
C SER A 129 13.90 -24.50 8.09
N GLY A 130 13.05 -24.01 7.17
CA GLY A 130 11.94 -23.10 7.46
C GLY A 130 11.21 -23.35 8.79
N GLU A 131 11.17 -22.33 9.65
CA GLU A 131 10.41 -22.18 10.91
C GLU A 131 10.28 -23.36 11.90
N TYR A 132 11.03 -24.46 11.78
CA TYR A 132 10.98 -25.53 12.78
C TYR A 132 12.09 -25.41 13.82
N SER A 133 11.98 -24.39 14.68
CA SER A 133 12.71 -24.33 15.95
C SER A 133 12.13 -25.38 16.92
N GLY A 134 12.31 -26.66 16.61
CA GLY A 134 11.81 -27.75 17.46
C GLY A 134 11.80 -29.16 16.85
N SER A 135 12.06 -29.33 15.56
CA SER A 135 12.13 -30.66 14.93
C SER A 135 13.57 -31.17 14.80
N LYS A 136 13.75 -32.49 14.93
CA LYS A 136 15.04 -33.15 14.69
C LYS A 136 15.12 -33.59 13.23
N LEU A 137 16.09 -33.07 12.47
CA LEU A 137 16.38 -33.50 11.10
C LEU A 137 17.00 -34.91 11.12
N TYR A 138 16.40 -35.87 10.42
CA TYR A 138 16.86 -37.26 10.33
C TYR A 138 17.62 -37.56 9.05
N SER A 139 17.19 -36.98 7.93
CA SER A 139 17.89 -37.16 6.65
C SER A 139 17.76 -35.92 5.77
N LEU A 140 18.80 -35.68 4.98
CA LEU A 140 18.87 -34.68 3.91
C LEU A 140 19.63 -35.31 2.74
N LYS A 141 18.97 -35.46 1.59
CA LYS A 141 19.55 -36.12 0.40
C LYS A 141 18.96 -35.56 -0.90
N LYS A 142 19.61 -35.81 -2.03
CA LYS A 142 19.02 -35.59 -3.36
C LYS A 142 18.27 -36.83 -3.82
N GLY A 143 17.15 -36.63 -4.49
CA GLY A 143 16.33 -37.70 -5.10
C GLY A 143 15.85 -37.33 -6.49
N LYS A 144 15.16 -38.28 -7.12
CA LYS A 144 14.45 -38.09 -8.40
C LYS A 144 13.03 -38.61 -8.24
N ASP A 145 12.06 -37.89 -8.80
CA ASP A 145 10.68 -38.37 -8.85
C ASP A 145 10.48 -39.32 -10.04
N LYS A 146 9.24 -39.80 -10.22
CA LYS A 146 8.89 -40.77 -11.29
C LYS A 146 9.07 -40.19 -12.69
N GLN A 147 9.07 -38.87 -12.81
CA GLN A 147 9.25 -38.12 -14.06
C GLN A 147 10.74 -37.74 -14.27
N GLY A 148 11.64 -38.11 -13.36
CA GLY A 148 13.07 -37.84 -13.43
C GLY A 148 13.44 -36.40 -13.03
N GLN A 149 12.52 -35.65 -12.43
CA GLN A 149 12.81 -34.33 -11.88
C GLN A 149 13.56 -34.49 -10.55
N GLU A 150 14.65 -33.72 -10.42
CA GLU A 150 15.49 -33.76 -9.23
C GLU A 150 14.88 -32.91 -8.12
N TYR A 151 15.05 -33.37 -6.88
CA TYR A 151 14.67 -32.65 -5.68
C TYR A 151 15.67 -32.86 -4.54
N ILE A 152 15.66 -31.96 -3.57
CA ILE A 152 16.23 -32.17 -2.23
C ILE A 152 15.12 -32.73 -1.34
N GLU A 153 15.37 -33.83 -0.66
CA GLU A 153 14.48 -34.42 0.34
C GLU A 153 15.07 -34.24 1.73
N ALA A 154 14.31 -33.61 2.61
CA ALA A 154 14.59 -33.50 4.03
C ALA A 154 13.48 -34.18 4.83
N THR A 155 13.86 -34.94 5.86
CA THR A 155 12.90 -35.59 6.77
C THR A 155 13.19 -35.17 8.20
N SER A 156 12.15 -34.85 8.96
CA SER A 156 12.27 -34.49 10.37
C SER A 156 11.10 -35.05 11.16
N VAL A 157 11.29 -35.20 12.47
CA VAL A 157 10.20 -35.53 13.40
C VAL A 157 10.09 -34.40 14.42
N PHE A 158 8.85 -33.98 14.67
CA PHE A 158 8.49 -33.14 15.80
C PHE A 158 7.80 -34.03 16.84
N THR A 159 8.31 -34.07 18.06
CA THR A 159 7.71 -34.80 19.18
C THR A 159 7.33 -33.82 20.28
N ASP A 160 6.23 -34.09 20.99
CA ASP A 160 5.76 -33.22 22.08
C ASP A 160 6.73 -33.23 23.30
N SER A 161 7.72 -34.13 23.31
CA SER A 161 8.77 -34.24 24.32
C SER A 161 10.16 -34.10 23.69
N PHE A 162 10.91 -33.08 24.13
CA PHE A 162 12.28 -32.77 23.67
C PHE A 162 13.36 -33.75 24.17
N TYR A 163 13.01 -34.71 25.03
CA TYR A 163 13.95 -35.55 25.77
C TYR A 163 13.56 -37.03 25.82
N VAL A 164 13.35 -37.68 24.67
CA VAL A 164 13.11 -39.13 24.69
C VAL A 164 13.72 -39.79 23.44
N PHE A 165 14.95 -40.30 23.57
CA PHE A 165 15.41 -41.43 22.78
C PHE A 165 14.81 -42.69 23.43
N VAL A 166 13.57 -43.04 23.10
CA VAL A 166 12.94 -44.30 23.50
C VAL A 166 12.21 -44.82 22.27
N ASP A 167 12.27 -46.14 22.11
CA ASP A 167 11.82 -46.95 20.99
C ASP A 167 10.55 -46.42 20.28
N GLU A 168 10.52 -46.60 18.96
CA GLU A 168 9.56 -46.02 17.98
C GLU A 168 8.05 -46.21 18.28
N GLU A 169 7.68 -46.86 19.38
CA GLU A 169 6.33 -47.39 19.63
C GLU A 169 5.42 -46.52 20.54
N GLU A 170 5.91 -45.48 21.23
CA GLU A 170 5.06 -44.67 22.15
C GLU A 170 5.09 -43.15 21.95
N SER A 171 5.68 -42.63 20.87
CA SER A 171 5.78 -41.17 20.67
C SER A 171 4.57 -40.55 19.97
N SER A 172 3.89 -39.60 20.61
CA SER A 172 3.01 -38.64 19.93
C SER A 172 3.84 -37.58 19.23
N GLY A 173 3.49 -37.26 17.99
CA GLY A 173 4.23 -36.29 17.21
C GLY A 173 3.86 -36.30 15.73
N THR A 174 4.67 -35.60 14.95
CA THR A 174 4.48 -35.39 13.52
C THR A 174 5.74 -35.76 12.75
N PHE A 175 5.61 -36.65 11.78
CA PHE A 175 6.64 -36.89 10.78
C PHE A 175 6.50 -35.87 9.65
N ASN A 176 7.59 -35.21 9.29
CA ASN A 176 7.63 -34.21 8.22
C ASN A 176 8.54 -34.68 7.09
N LEU A 177 8.02 -34.62 5.86
CA LEU A 177 8.77 -34.76 4.61
C LEU A 177 8.75 -33.43 3.87
N ILE A 178 9.92 -32.90 3.56
CA ILE A 178 10.07 -31.71 2.72
C ILE A 178 10.76 -32.15 1.43
N ARG A 179 10.17 -31.79 0.28
CA ARG A 179 10.82 -31.88 -1.02
C ARG A 179 10.94 -30.50 -1.66
N ILE A 180 12.17 -30.12 -2.00
CA ILE A 180 12.48 -28.86 -2.68
C ILE A 180 12.84 -29.16 -4.13
N TYR A 181 12.10 -28.53 -5.04
CA TYR A 181 12.30 -28.64 -6.47
C TYR A 181 12.76 -27.29 -7.02
N LEU A 182 13.76 -27.30 -7.89
CA LEU A 182 14.10 -26.14 -8.71
C LEU A 182 13.43 -26.30 -10.08
N SER A 183 12.63 -25.30 -10.46
CA SER A 183 11.98 -25.31 -11.77
C SER A 183 13.02 -25.30 -12.89
N LYS A 184 12.90 -26.26 -13.81
CA LYS A 184 13.74 -26.31 -15.03
C LYS A 184 13.22 -25.39 -16.14
N ASN A 185 12.02 -24.84 -15.97
CA ASN A 185 11.41 -23.98 -16.98
C ASN A 185 11.86 -22.53 -16.76
N LYS A 186 12.63 -21.98 -17.70
CA LYS A 186 13.11 -20.58 -17.64
C LYS A 186 11.98 -19.54 -17.59
N ARG A 187 10.76 -19.89 -18.03
CA ARG A 187 9.56 -19.04 -17.89
C ARG A 187 9.04 -18.99 -16.45
N TYR A 188 9.28 -20.04 -15.67
CA TYR A 188 8.79 -20.20 -14.30
C TYR A 188 10.01 -20.34 -13.37
N ASN A 189 10.65 -19.23 -13.01
CA ASN A 189 11.84 -19.23 -12.15
C ASN A 189 11.46 -19.37 -10.66
N TYR A 190 10.87 -20.51 -10.30
CA TYR A 190 10.43 -20.80 -8.94
C TYR A 190 11.18 -21.99 -8.33
N ILE A 191 11.25 -21.94 -7.01
CA ILE A 191 11.59 -23.04 -6.13
C ILE A 191 10.27 -23.51 -5.52
N TYR A 192 9.93 -24.78 -5.73
CA TYR A 192 8.74 -25.37 -5.11
C TYR A 192 9.14 -26.09 -3.83
N ARG A 193 8.49 -25.73 -2.72
CA ARG A 193 8.64 -26.41 -1.44
C ARG A 193 7.35 -27.18 -1.15
N LEU A 194 7.44 -28.50 -1.27
CA LEU A 194 6.39 -29.43 -0.85
C LEU A 194 6.69 -29.91 0.57
N THR A 195 5.79 -29.65 1.51
CA THR A 195 5.90 -30.15 2.89
C THR A 195 4.71 -31.05 3.19
N ILE A 196 4.97 -32.29 3.60
CA ILE A 196 3.94 -33.22 4.05
C ILE A 196 4.20 -33.56 5.50
N SER A 197 3.26 -33.19 6.36
CA SER A 197 3.25 -33.44 7.79
C SER A 197 2.21 -34.50 8.08
N MET A 198 2.61 -35.65 8.61
CA MET A 198 1.74 -36.79 8.91
C MET A 198 1.86 -37.13 10.40
N ASP A 199 0.73 -37.49 11.03
CA ASP A 199 0.75 -38.06 12.38
C ASP A 199 1.77 -39.20 12.49
N LEU A 200 2.62 -39.18 13.50
CA LEU A 200 3.79 -40.07 13.58
C LEU A 200 3.37 -41.55 13.69
N ASN A 201 2.35 -41.86 14.49
CA ASN A 201 1.82 -43.22 14.63
C ASN A 201 1.21 -43.72 13.32
N PHE A 202 0.44 -42.86 12.65
CA PHE A 202 -0.12 -43.18 11.35
C PHE A 202 0.97 -43.37 10.29
N TYR A 203 1.99 -42.52 10.28
CA TYR A 203 3.14 -42.65 9.39
C TYR A 203 3.84 -44.00 9.57
N SER A 204 4.10 -44.43 10.81
CA SER A 204 4.76 -45.72 11.09
C SER A 204 4.03 -46.90 10.45
N GLN A 205 2.70 -46.86 10.38
CA GLN A 205 1.86 -47.88 9.75
C GLN A 205 1.64 -47.68 8.24
N HIS A 206 1.82 -46.45 7.74
CA HIS A 206 1.43 -46.05 6.38
C HIS A 206 2.54 -45.31 5.61
N LYS A 207 3.83 -45.62 5.85
CA LYS A 207 4.99 -44.99 5.19
C LYS A 207 4.86 -44.88 3.67
N ASN A 208 4.29 -45.91 3.02
CA ASN A 208 4.07 -45.93 1.57
C ASN A 208 3.07 -44.87 1.08
N LEU A 209 2.09 -44.49 1.90
CA LEU A 209 1.11 -43.46 1.54
C LEU A 209 1.76 -42.08 1.48
N LEU A 210 2.65 -41.75 2.43
CA LEU A 210 3.42 -40.50 2.42
C LEU A 210 4.15 -40.29 1.08
N TYR A 211 4.92 -41.30 0.65
CA TYR A 211 5.66 -41.23 -0.60
C TYR A 211 4.75 -41.25 -1.83
N LYS A 212 3.59 -41.94 -1.79
CA LYS A 212 2.59 -41.84 -2.87
C LYS A 212 2.05 -40.41 -3.03
N ILE A 213 1.80 -39.71 -1.93
CA ILE A 213 1.39 -38.30 -1.96
C ILE A 213 2.53 -37.44 -2.52
N ALA A 214 3.74 -37.60 -1.99
CA ALA A 214 4.92 -36.84 -2.41
C ALA A 214 5.24 -37.02 -3.90
N ASP A 215 5.14 -38.25 -4.41
CA ASP A 215 5.37 -38.59 -5.82
C ASP A 215 4.22 -38.15 -6.75
N SER A 216 3.08 -37.72 -6.19
CA SER A 216 1.97 -37.19 -6.99
C SER A 216 2.13 -35.72 -7.35
N PHE A 217 3.07 -35.03 -6.69
CA PHE A 217 3.43 -33.65 -6.95
C PHE A 217 4.16 -33.54 -8.29
N GLU A 218 3.72 -32.61 -9.11
CA GLU A 218 4.28 -32.34 -10.43
C GLU A 218 4.61 -30.85 -10.51
N THR A 219 5.83 -30.51 -10.96
CA THR A 219 6.23 -29.14 -11.27
C THR A 219 5.74 -28.69 -12.66
N ASN A 220 4.61 -29.23 -13.09
CA ASN A 220 3.92 -28.87 -14.30
C ASN A 220 2.40 -28.91 -14.09
N PHE A 221 1.69 -27.93 -14.67
CA PHE A 221 0.24 -27.89 -14.67
C PHE A 221 -0.29 -28.25 -16.05
N ASP A 222 -1.00 -29.38 -16.17
CA ASP A 222 -1.67 -29.76 -17.41
C ASP A 222 -3.01 -29.02 -17.57
N ARG A 223 -2.99 -27.95 -18.37
CA ARG A 223 -4.18 -27.13 -18.67
C ARG A 223 -5.30 -27.88 -19.37
N ASN A 224 -4.99 -29.01 -20.03
CA ASN A 224 -5.98 -29.79 -20.76
C ASN A 224 -6.61 -30.88 -19.91
N ASN A 225 -6.11 -31.11 -18.68
CA ASN A 225 -6.63 -32.16 -17.81
C ASN A 225 -7.88 -31.66 -17.04
N PRO A 226 -9.09 -32.14 -17.38
CA PRO A 226 -10.32 -31.69 -16.74
C PRO A 226 -10.43 -32.15 -15.28
N ASN A 227 -9.56 -33.04 -14.80
CA ASN A 227 -9.60 -33.56 -13.43
C ASN A 227 -8.75 -32.71 -12.46
N ILE A 228 -7.97 -31.76 -12.96
CA ILE A 228 -7.23 -30.79 -12.13
C ILE A 228 -8.14 -29.59 -11.87
N LYS A 229 -8.31 -29.24 -10.59
CA LYS A 229 -8.86 -27.94 -10.20
C LYS A 229 -7.72 -26.93 -10.21
N ASP A 230 -7.83 -25.94 -11.08
CA ASP A 230 -6.92 -24.79 -11.06
C ASP A 230 -7.28 -23.87 -9.90
N LEU A 231 -6.29 -23.61 -9.05
CA LEU A 231 -6.35 -22.73 -7.90
C LEU A 231 -5.93 -21.30 -8.23
N ALA A 232 -5.36 -21.07 -9.42
CA ALA A 232 -5.12 -19.74 -9.94
C ALA A 232 -6.46 -19.01 -10.17
N ASP A 233 -6.46 -17.70 -9.99
CA ASP A 233 -7.64 -16.91 -10.33
C ASP A 233 -7.82 -16.86 -11.85
N ASN A 234 -8.81 -17.59 -12.36
CA ASN A 234 -9.05 -17.72 -13.81
C ASN A 234 -9.80 -16.54 -14.42
N VAL A 235 -9.87 -15.39 -13.73
CA VAL A 235 -10.49 -14.19 -14.30
C VAL A 235 -9.54 -13.58 -15.35
N THR A 236 -9.68 -14.09 -16.57
CA THR A 236 -8.87 -13.73 -17.74
C THR A 236 -9.49 -12.58 -18.56
N SER A 237 -10.71 -12.15 -18.22
CA SER A 237 -11.40 -11.05 -18.89
C SER A 237 -11.62 -9.86 -17.96
N TRP A 238 -11.83 -8.70 -18.56
CA TRP A 238 -12.33 -7.53 -17.84
C TRP A 238 -13.66 -7.84 -17.16
N ARG A 239 -13.87 -7.28 -15.97
CA ARG A 239 -15.12 -7.44 -15.22
C ARG A 239 -15.58 -6.13 -14.62
N VAL A 240 -16.89 -5.99 -14.42
CA VAL A 240 -17.47 -4.88 -13.69
C VAL A 240 -17.54 -5.26 -12.22
N HIS A 241 -16.79 -4.56 -11.37
CA HIS A 241 -16.97 -4.63 -9.92
C HIS A 241 -18.10 -3.67 -9.52
N LYS A 242 -19.06 -4.16 -8.75
CA LYS A 242 -20.17 -3.35 -8.23
C LYS A 242 -20.10 -3.34 -6.71
N ASN A 243 -20.00 -2.16 -6.15
CA ASN A 243 -20.18 -1.92 -4.73
C ASN A 243 -21.63 -1.47 -4.51
N THR A 244 -22.46 -2.39 -4.05
CA THR A 244 -23.87 -2.12 -3.74
C THR A 244 -24.01 -1.32 -2.45
N SER A 245 -23.13 -1.53 -1.47
CA SER A 245 -23.14 -0.85 -0.17
C SER A 245 -22.90 0.65 -0.28
N TYR A 246 -22.16 1.12 -1.28
CA TYR A 246 -21.90 2.55 -1.51
C TYR A 246 -22.30 3.01 -2.90
N GLY A 247 -23.06 2.22 -3.65
CA GLY A 247 -23.67 2.65 -4.91
C GLY A 247 -22.68 3.09 -5.99
N TRP A 248 -21.66 2.28 -6.28
CA TRP A 248 -20.74 2.57 -7.38
C TRP A 248 -20.30 1.30 -8.12
N GLN A 249 -19.78 1.47 -9.33
CA GLN A 249 -19.14 0.41 -10.09
C GLN A 249 -17.90 0.90 -10.83
N ILE A 250 -16.98 -0.01 -11.13
CA ILE A 250 -15.77 0.24 -11.91
C ILE A 250 -15.34 -1.03 -12.67
N ASP A 251 -14.75 -0.88 -13.85
CA ASP A 251 -14.16 -1.97 -14.60
C ASP A 251 -12.79 -2.32 -13.99
N LEU A 252 -12.60 -3.59 -13.66
CA LEU A 252 -11.33 -4.15 -13.24
C LEU A 252 -10.70 -4.96 -14.38
N PRO A 253 -9.38 -4.81 -14.61
CA PRO A 253 -8.65 -5.69 -15.51
C PRO A 253 -8.67 -7.15 -15.02
N PRO A 254 -8.30 -8.10 -15.90
CA PRO A 254 -8.00 -9.47 -15.51
C PRO A 254 -7.06 -9.54 -14.30
N PHE A 255 -7.27 -10.51 -13.41
CA PHE A 255 -6.46 -10.79 -12.22
C PHE A 255 -6.33 -9.68 -11.17
N TRP A 256 -6.91 -8.50 -11.36
CA TRP A 256 -6.98 -7.51 -10.29
C TRP A 256 -7.93 -8.01 -9.22
N LYS A 257 -7.61 -7.88 -7.93
CA LYS A 257 -8.47 -8.28 -6.80
C LYS A 257 -8.45 -7.21 -5.73
N SER A 258 -9.45 -7.25 -4.84
CA SER A 258 -9.44 -6.40 -3.67
C SER A 258 -8.23 -6.76 -2.81
N THR A 259 -7.49 -5.74 -2.39
CA THR A 259 -6.37 -5.86 -1.44
C THR A 259 -6.84 -5.79 0.01
N ASP A 260 -8.14 -5.58 0.24
CA ASP A 260 -8.72 -5.36 1.56
C ASP A 260 -8.64 -6.61 2.46
N ILE A 261 -8.33 -7.79 1.89
CA ILE A 261 -8.07 -9.05 2.59
C ILE A 261 -6.78 -8.98 3.42
N TYR A 262 -5.82 -8.13 3.01
CA TYR A 262 -4.54 -7.92 3.70
C TYR A 262 -4.46 -6.56 4.39
N ASN A 263 -5.53 -5.77 4.30
CA ASN A 263 -5.53 -4.41 4.79
C ASN A 263 -6.25 -4.37 6.15
N LEU A 264 -5.48 -4.23 7.23
CA LEU A 264 -6.00 -4.00 8.59
C LEU A 264 -6.80 -2.68 8.70
N GLU A 265 -6.70 -1.80 7.70
CA GLU A 265 -7.44 -0.55 7.54
C GLU A 265 -8.82 -0.76 6.90
N TYR A 266 -9.66 -1.61 7.52
CA TYR A 266 -11.05 -1.78 7.06
C TYR A 266 -11.87 -0.52 7.37
N ASN A 267 -11.64 0.57 6.64
CA ASN A 267 -12.69 1.55 6.41
C ASN A 267 -13.57 0.98 5.29
N SER A 268 -14.70 0.39 5.68
CA SER A 268 -15.70 -0.16 4.75
C SER A 268 -16.02 0.76 3.57
N SER A 269 -15.86 2.09 3.73
CA SER A 269 -16.10 3.08 2.68
C SER A 269 -15.04 3.12 1.56
N THR A 270 -13.86 2.53 1.75
CA THR A 270 -12.79 2.47 0.76
C THR A 270 -12.50 1.04 0.36
N GLN A 271 -12.48 0.77 -0.95
CA GLN A 271 -12.04 -0.50 -1.50
C GLN A 271 -10.84 -0.29 -2.39
N SER A 272 -9.80 -1.06 -2.14
CA SER A 272 -8.56 -1.00 -2.91
C SER A 272 -8.37 -2.26 -3.73
N PHE A 273 -7.82 -2.13 -4.93
CA PHE A 273 -7.58 -3.20 -5.88
C PHE A 273 -6.17 -3.10 -6.43
N ALA A 274 -5.51 -4.25 -6.57
CA ALA A 274 -4.20 -4.35 -7.21
C ALA A 274 -4.15 -5.64 -8.04
N PRO A 275 -3.22 -5.76 -9.00
CA PRO A 275 -2.95 -7.02 -9.66
C PRO A 275 -2.60 -8.10 -8.63
N LEU A 276 -3.24 -9.25 -8.75
CA LEU A 276 -2.90 -10.42 -7.95
C LEU A 276 -1.52 -10.98 -8.34
N TYR A 277 -1.17 -10.89 -9.62
CA TYR A 277 0.07 -11.39 -10.20
C TYR A 277 0.88 -10.25 -10.80
N THR A 278 2.22 -10.32 -10.76
CA THR A 278 3.08 -9.40 -11.50
C THR A 278 3.05 -9.72 -13.01
N ASP A 279 3.47 -8.76 -13.83
CA ASP A 279 3.58 -8.96 -15.29
C ASP A 279 4.52 -10.12 -15.65
N GLU A 280 5.53 -10.39 -14.82
CA GLU A 280 6.48 -11.50 -14.97
C GLU A 280 5.82 -12.84 -14.68
N GLU A 281 5.05 -12.94 -13.58
CA GLU A 281 4.30 -14.15 -13.21
C GLU A 281 3.30 -14.53 -14.32
N MET A 282 2.77 -13.54 -15.02
CA MET A 282 1.86 -13.73 -16.16
C MET A 282 2.57 -13.96 -17.51
N GLY A 283 3.89 -13.82 -17.58
CA GLY A 283 4.69 -13.96 -18.81
C GLY A 283 4.45 -12.85 -19.84
N ILE A 284 4.13 -11.64 -19.40
CA ILE A 284 3.81 -10.45 -20.21
C ILE A 284 5.07 -9.57 -20.45
N SER A 285 6.17 -9.80 -19.72
CA SER A 285 7.47 -9.15 -19.96
C SER A 285 8.55 -10.16 -20.40
N THR A 286 9.34 -9.77 -21.40
CA THR A 286 10.54 -10.49 -21.89
C THR A 286 11.84 -9.79 -21.48
N GLN A 287 11.78 -8.78 -20.60
CA GLN A 287 12.98 -8.11 -20.14
C GLN A 287 13.72 -9.02 -19.14
N LYS A 288 15.04 -9.15 -19.34
CA LYS A 288 15.94 -9.84 -18.41
C LYS A 288 15.72 -9.29 -17.01
N GLN A 289 15.62 -10.21 -16.04
CA GLN A 289 15.72 -9.95 -14.62
C GLN A 289 16.72 -8.83 -14.37
N GLN A 290 16.21 -7.62 -14.07
CA GLN A 290 17.01 -6.72 -13.27
C GLN A 290 17.07 -7.39 -11.91
N GLN A 291 18.30 -7.61 -11.43
CA GLN A 291 18.54 -7.91 -10.04
C GLN A 291 17.93 -6.76 -9.23
N ASP A 292 16.68 -6.92 -8.82
CA ASP A 292 16.12 -6.17 -7.71
C ASP A 292 16.98 -6.57 -6.52
N THR A 293 17.91 -5.66 -6.22
CA THR A 293 18.94 -5.85 -5.23
C THR A 293 18.30 -6.02 -3.87
N SER A 294 18.76 -7.06 -3.19
CA SER A 294 18.71 -7.34 -1.76
C SER A 294 18.21 -6.16 -0.92
N SER A 295 16.89 -6.10 -0.74
CA SER A 295 16.36 -5.64 0.53
C SER A 295 15.72 -6.86 1.16
N ILE A 296 16.26 -7.28 2.30
CA ILE A 296 15.53 -8.08 3.27
C ILE A 296 14.27 -7.27 3.54
N ILE A 297 13.17 -7.64 2.88
CA ILE A 297 11.84 -7.14 3.19
C ILE A 297 11.54 -7.81 4.54
N PRO A 298 11.58 -7.08 5.68
CA PRO A 298 11.11 -7.66 6.93
C PRO A 298 9.67 -8.09 6.69
N SER A 299 9.24 -9.17 7.35
CA SER A 299 7.87 -9.70 7.32
C SER A 299 6.77 -8.66 7.63
N ASP A 300 7.14 -7.44 8.03
CA ASP A 300 6.26 -6.32 8.39
C ASP A 300 6.27 -5.11 7.42
N SER A 301 6.99 -5.13 6.29
CA SER A 301 6.94 -3.98 5.37
C SER A 301 5.77 -4.08 4.39
N GLN A 302 4.87 -3.09 4.43
CA GLN A 302 3.80 -2.87 3.46
C GLN A 302 4.33 -3.01 2.03
N GLN A 303 3.74 -3.92 1.25
CA GLN A 303 4.05 -4.09 -0.16
C GLN A 303 3.80 -2.77 -0.91
N GLU A 304 4.85 -2.12 -1.42
CA GLU A 304 4.67 -0.96 -2.30
C GLU A 304 4.20 -1.47 -3.66
N TYR A 305 2.91 -1.32 -3.95
CA TYR A 305 2.34 -1.73 -5.24
C TYR A 305 2.80 -0.80 -6.37
N ASP A 306 3.33 -1.38 -7.45
CA ASP A 306 3.65 -0.66 -8.68
C ASP A 306 2.41 -0.11 -9.38
N GLU A 307 1.26 -0.74 -9.17
CA GLU A 307 -0.03 -0.29 -9.66
C GLU A 307 -1.15 -0.66 -8.68
N TYR A 308 -2.05 0.27 -8.38
CA TYR A 308 -3.26 0.01 -7.61
C TYR A 308 -4.36 1.02 -7.94
N LEU A 309 -5.59 0.63 -7.64
CA LEU A 309 -6.80 1.43 -7.76
C LEU A 309 -7.46 1.48 -6.39
N SER A 310 -7.93 2.63 -5.96
CA SER A 310 -8.80 2.75 -4.79
C SER A 310 -10.04 3.54 -5.15
N VAL A 311 -11.17 3.13 -4.59
CA VAL A 311 -12.44 3.84 -4.68
C VAL A 311 -12.95 4.05 -3.27
N SER A 312 -13.08 5.31 -2.88
CA SER A 312 -13.56 5.73 -1.56
C SER A 312 -14.88 6.47 -1.68
N PHE A 313 -15.90 6.02 -0.96
CA PHE A 313 -16.99 6.88 -0.53
C PHE A 313 -16.48 7.73 0.64
N VAL A 314 -16.52 9.05 0.46
CA VAL A 314 -16.00 10.01 1.42
C VAL A 314 -17.07 10.40 2.42
N THR A 315 -18.24 10.81 1.93
CA THR A 315 -19.36 11.28 2.75
C THR A 315 -20.60 11.53 1.90
N ASN A 316 -21.76 11.59 2.54
CA ASN A 316 -22.90 12.38 2.07
C ASN A 316 -22.82 13.78 2.69
N SER A 317 -22.70 14.85 1.89
CA SER A 317 -22.62 16.21 2.43
C SER A 317 -23.11 17.26 1.43
N ASN A 318 -23.79 18.29 1.94
CA ASN A 318 -24.30 19.43 1.19
C ASN A 318 -23.22 20.45 0.79
N ILE A 319 -21.96 20.26 1.20
CA ILE A 319 -20.87 21.12 0.75
C ILE A 319 -20.77 21.08 -0.79
N SER A 320 -20.65 22.24 -1.42
CA SER A 320 -20.58 22.35 -2.87
C SER A 320 -19.36 21.62 -3.43
N PHE A 321 -19.52 21.01 -4.60
CA PHE A 321 -18.48 20.24 -5.28
C PHE A 321 -17.14 21.00 -5.38
N ASP A 322 -17.16 22.24 -5.85
CA ASP A 322 -15.94 23.03 -6.03
C ASP A 322 -15.24 23.32 -4.70
N LYS A 323 -16.01 23.63 -3.65
CA LYS A 323 -15.44 23.89 -2.31
C LYS A 323 -14.82 22.63 -1.72
N TRP A 324 -15.48 21.48 -1.87
CA TRP A 324 -14.96 20.19 -1.43
C TRP A 324 -13.68 19.82 -2.18
N VAL A 325 -13.69 19.88 -3.51
CA VAL A 325 -12.50 19.56 -4.32
C VAL A 325 -11.34 20.49 -3.99
N SER A 326 -11.59 21.80 -3.81
CA SER A 326 -10.57 22.76 -3.38
C SER A 326 -9.96 22.42 -2.01
N GLN A 327 -10.68 21.76 -1.12
CA GLN A 327 -10.14 21.31 0.17
C GLN A 327 -9.31 20.03 0.02
N GLU A 328 -9.76 19.07 -0.78
CA GLU A 328 -9.05 17.80 -1.03
C GLU A 328 -7.70 18.03 -1.72
N ILE A 329 -7.65 18.95 -2.70
CA ILE A 329 -6.42 19.22 -3.46
C ILE A 329 -5.34 19.95 -2.64
N LYS A 330 -5.64 20.48 -1.45
CA LYS A 330 -4.61 21.02 -0.55
C LYS A 330 -3.55 19.97 -0.22
N SER A 331 -3.94 18.69 -0.18
CA SER A 331 -2.99 17.58 0.00
C SER A 331 -1.95 17.47 -1.14
N ILE A 332 -2.30 17.92 -2.35
CA ILE A 332 -1.38 17.98 -3.50
C ILE A 332 -0.39 19.14 -3.32
N GLU A 333 -0.83 20.26 -2.76
CA GLU A 333 0.01 21.44 -2.48
C GLU A 333 1.09 21.16 -1.43
N LEU A 334 0.92 20.10 -0.62
CA LEU A 334 1.91 19.66 0.36
C LEU A 334 3.08 18.89 -0.26
N TYR A 335 3.02 18.51 -1.54
CA TYR A 335 4.16 17.89 -2.21
C TYR A 335 5.21 18.93 -2.60
N ASN A 336 6.46 18.46 -2.69
CA ASN A 336 7.54 19.19 -3.34
C ASN A 336 7.22 19.36 -4.83
N LYS A 337 7.19 20.61 -5.30
CA LYS A 337 6.83 20.98 -6.69
C LYS A 337 7.81 20.48 -7.75
N GLU A 338 9.05 20.15 -7.37
CA GLU A 338 10.01 19.54 -8.29
C GLU A 338 9.69 18.05 -8.51
N LEU A 339 9.08 17.40 -7.52
CA LEU A 339 8.81 15.97 -7.50
C LEU A 339 7.36 15.64 -7.87
N LEU A 340 6.41 16.53 -7.61
CA LEU A 340 5.03 16.41 -8.06
C LEU A 340 4.71 17.47 -9.12
N LYS A 341 4.19 17.00 -10.26
CA LYS A 341 3.65 17.87 -11.32
C LYS A 341 2.20 17.53 -11.60
N VAL A 342 1.34 18.55 -11.61
CA VAL A 342 -0.02 18.40 -12.16
C VAL A 342 0.11 18.43 -13.68
N ILE A 343 -0.08 17.28 -14.33
CA ILE A 343 -0.03 17.15 -15.79
C ILE A 343 -1.28 17.79 -16.39
N SER A 344 -2.45 17.47 -15.83
CA SER A 344 -3.73 17.98 -16.32
C SER A 344 -4.76 18.04 -15.20
N SER A 345 -5.73 18.93 -15.34
CA SER A 345 -6.94 18.94 -14.52
C SER A 345 -8.14 19.23 -15.42
N LYS A 346 -9.16 18.36 -15.39
CA LYS A 346 -10.33 18.48 -16.28
C LYS A 346 -11.62 18.27 -15.49
N SER A 347 -12.57 19.17 -15.65
CA SER A 347 -13.95 18.94 -15.21
C SER A 347 -14.67 18.11 -16.26
N LEU A 348 -15.47 17.14 -15.82
CA LEU A 348 -16.26 16.26 -16.66
C LEU A 348 -17.58 15.90 -15.98
N ASN A 349 -18.50 15.28 -16.73
CA ASN A 349 -19.74 14.74 -16.18
C ASN A 349 -19.71 13.21 -16.26
N ILE A 350 -20.13 12.55 -15.19
CA ILE A 350 -20.31 11.09 -15.14
C ILE A 350 -21.81 10.83 -14.99
N GLY A 351 -22.48 10.59 -16.11
CA GLY A 351 -23.94 10.65 -16.17
C GLY A 351 -24.42 12.06 -15.82
N THR A 352 -25.23 12.18 -14.77
CA THR A 352 -25.70 13.46 -14.22
C THR A 352 -24.80 14.02 -13.11
N SER A 353 -23.73 13.29 -12.74
CA SER A 353 -22.84 13.64 -11.62
C SER A 353 -21.74 14.60 -12.06
N LYS A 354 -21.41 15.58 -11.21
CA LYS A 354 -20.26 16.46 -11.44
C LYS A 354 -18.98 15.73 -11.09
N ALA A 355 -17.97 15.85 -11.94
CA ALA A 355 -16.69 15.20 -11.69
C ALA A 355 -15.50 16.09 -12.10
N LYS A 356 -14.35 15.83 -11.48
CA LYS A 356 -13.09 16.49 -11.80
C LYS A 356 -11.95 15.50 -11.65
N ILE A 357 -11.16 15.35 -12.70
CA ILE A 357 -9.99 14.49 -12.72
C ILE A 357 -8.71 15.31 -12.70
N TYR A 358 -7.74 14.88 -11.91
CA TYR A 358 -6.38 15.38 -11.89
C TYR A 358 -5.43 14.27 -12.33
N ASP A 359 -4.61 14.55 -13.33
CA ASP A 359 -3.49 13.70 -13.72
C ASP A 359 -2.22 14.26 -13.07
N LEU A 360 -1.58 13.46 -12.23
CA LEU A 360 -0.39 13.84 -11.47
C LEU A 360 0.79 12.97 -11.90
N ARG A 361 1.98 13.57 -12.00
CA ARG A 361 3.26 12.88 -12.11
C ARG A 361 3.99 13.02 -10.78
N ILE A 362 4.32 11.92 -10.12
CA ILE A 362 4.94 11.92 -8.80
C ILE A 362 6.25 11.13 -8.88
N ARG A 363 7.36 11.80 -8.66
CA ARG A 363 8.69 11.20 -8.55
C ARG A 363 8.98 10.88 -7.09
N LYS A 364 8.92 9.59 -6.72
CA LYS A 364 9.18 9.12 -5.34
C LYS A 364 10.65 8.83 -5.07
N SER A 365 11.41 8.48 -6.10
CA SER A 365 12.86 8.28 -6.01
C SER A 365 13.56 8.76 -7.28
N LEU A 366 14.88 8.59 -7.40
CA LEU A 366 15.58 8.95 -8.63
C LEU A 366 15.06 8.15 -9.81
N ASN A 367 14.79 6.86 -9.60
CA ASN A 367 14.43 5.92 -10.65
C ASN A 367 12.93 5.61 -10.72
N LYS A 368 12.16 5.88 -9.65
CA LYS A 368 10.72 5.57 -9.60
C LYS A 368 9.86 6.83 -9.74
N THR A 369 9.18 6.90 -10.87
CA THR A 369 8.15 7.91 -11.16
C THR A 369 6.81 7.23 -11.38
N PHE A 370 5.74 7.86 -10.90
CA PHE A 370 4.38 7.34 -10.95
C PHE A 370 3.45 8.35 -11.62
N VAL A 371 2.45 7.81 -12.30
CA VAL A 371 1.27 8.54 -12.75
C VAL A 371 0.14 8.23 -11.79
N GLU A 372 -0.40 9.27 -11.16
CA GLU A 372 -1.58 9.16 -10.31
C GLU A 372 -2.74 9.93 -10.95
N LYS A 373 -3.88 9.25 -11.14
CA LYS A 373 -5.14 9.88 -11.51
C LYS A 373 -6.04 9.96 -10.31
N ARG A 374 -6.46 11.17 -9.94
CA ARG A 374 -7.44 11.43 -8.87
C ARG A 374 -8.73 11.95 -9.47
N LEU A 375 -9.78 11.14 -9.46
CA LEU A 375 -11.11 11.50 -9.91
C LEU A 375 -12.02 11.76 -8.71
N TYR A 376 -12.52 12.98 -8.60
CA TYR A 376 -13.50 13.41 -7.62
C TYR A 376 -14.88 13.42 -8.27
N VAL A 377 -15.88 12.83 -7.63
CA VAL A 377 -17.25 12.76 -8.15
C VAL A 377 -18.24 13.14 -7.06
N ASP A 378 -19.20 14.01 -7.39
CA ASP A 378 -20.33 14.36 -6.54
C ASP A 378 -21.64 14.02 -7.25
N SER A 379 -22.39 13.10 -6.64
CA SER A 379 -23.65 12.59 -7.14
C SER A 379 -24.70 12.62 -6.04
N ASN A 380 -25.64 13.56 -6.14
CA ASN A 380 -26.69 13.76 -5.14
C ASN A 380 -26.13 13.86 -3.71
N ASN A 381 -25.12 14.73 -3.50
CA ASN A 381 -24.39 14.94 -2.25
C ASN A 381 -23.45 13.80 -1.82
N ASN A 382 -23.50 12.63 -2.47
CA ASN A 382 -22.57 11.53 -2.24
C ASN A 382 -21.25 11.82 -2.96
N LYS A 383 -20.18 11.86 -2.18
CA LYS A 383 -18.84 12.24 -2.63
C LYS A 383 -17.95 11.02 -2.73
N TYR A 384 -17.36 10.81 -3.90
CA TYR A 384 -16.47 9.70 -4.20
C TYR A 384 -15.11 10.18 -4.66
N VAL A 385 -14.07 9.47 -4.23
CA VAL A 385 -12.70 9.66 -4.72
C VAL A 385 -12.21 8.36 -5.30
N VAL A 386 -11.83 8.39 -6.57
CA VAL A 386 -11.15 7.28 -7.24
C VAL A 386 -9.70 7.67 -7.43
N ARG A 387 -8.76 6.85 -6.94
CA ARG A 387 -7.32 7.04 -7.17
C ARG A 387 -6.78 5.85 -7.93
N LEU A 388 -6.24 6.09 -9.11
CA LEU A 388 -5.47 5.11 -9.87
C LEU A 388 -4.00 5.53 -9.79
N TYR A 389 -3.14 4.65 -9.33
CA TYR A 389 -1.73 4.89 -9.12
C TYR A 389 -0.93 3.83 -9.86
N VAL A 390 0.02 4.23 -10.71
CA VAL A 390 0.76 3.31 -11.59
C VAL A 390 2.18 3.85 -11.80
N THR A 391 3.20 2.99 -11.88
CA THR A 391 4.53 3.42 -12.36
C THR A 391 4.41 4.03 -13.77
N GLU A 392 5.19 5.07 -14.03
CA GLU A 392 5.15 5.78 -15.31
C GLU A 392 5.50 4.86 -16.49
N GLU A 393 6.42 3.92 -16.28
CA GLU A 393 6.76 2.90 -17.28
C GLU A 393 5.55 2.04 -17.67
N LYS A 394 4.89 1.43 -16.68
CA LYS A 394 3.69 0.61 -16.92
C LYS A 394 2.58 1.42 -17.55
N TYR A 395 2.35 2.64 -17.06
CA TYR A 395 1.33 3.53 -17.60
C TYR A 395 1.56 3.85 -19.08
N ASN A 396 2.80 4.11 -19.48
CA ASN A 396 3.14 4.39 -20.86
C ASN A 396 3.06 3.15 -21.75
N LYS A 397 3.38 1.96 -21.21
CA LYS A 397 3.29 0.68 -21.93
C LYS A 397 1.84 0.31 -22.28
N ASP A 398 0.89 0.54 -21.36
CA ASP A 398 -0.53 0.21 -21.58
C ASP A 398 -1.46 1.33 -21.08
N LYS A 399 -1.31 2.51 -21.68
CA LYS A 399 -2.13 3.68 -21.33
C LYS A 399 -3.62 3.41 -21.48
N GLN A 400 -4.02 2.62 -22.49
CA GLN A 400 -5.42 2.34 -22.78
C GLN A 400 -6.08 1.53 -21.66
N LYS A 401 -5.40 0.53 -21.07
CA LYS A 401 -5.88 -0.18 -19.88
C LYS A 401 -6.18 0.79 -18.74
N TYR A 402 -5.24 1.65 -18.37
CA TYR A 402 -5.41 2.54 -17.22
C TYR A 402 -6.45 3.63 -17.45
N GLU A 403 -6.51 4.19 -18.67
CA GLU A 403 -7.58 5.12 -19.04
C GLU A 403 -8.95 4.43 -19.05
N ARG A 404 -9.04 3.16 -19.46
CA ARG A 404 -10.29 2.39 -19.37
C ARG A 404 -10.74 2.21 -17.91
N ILE A 405 -9.84 1.85 -17.00
CA ILE A 405 -10.16 1.68 -15.57
C ILE A 405 -10.77 2.97 -15.01
N ILE A 406 -10.06 4.09 -15.10
CA ILE A 406 -10.51 5.34 -14.46
C ILE A 406 -11.81 5.88 -15.09
N ASN A 407 -11.97 5.75 -16.41
CA ASN A 407 -13.15 6.25 -17.13
C ASN A 407 -14.37 5.33 -17.00
N SER A 408 -14.20 4.11 -16.50
CA SER A 408 -15.31 3.16 -16.29
C SER A 408 -16.10 3.43 -15.01
N PHE A 409 -15.60 4.29 -14.12
CA PHE A 409 -16.29 4.61 -12.86
C PHE A 409 -17.68 5.16 -13.12
N LYS A 410 -18.69 4.58 -12.46
CA LYS A 410 -20.07 5.05 -12.49
C LYS A 410 -20.69 4.97 -11.11
N VAL A 411 -21.53 5.96 -10.81
CA VAL A 411 -22.41 5.92 -9.63
C VAL A 411 -23.65 5.13 -10.00
N LEU A 412 -24.01 4.19 -9.14
CA LEU A 412 -25.23 3.41 -9.23
C LEU A 412 -26.32 4.06 -8.36
N PRO A 413 -27.58 4.08 -8.81
CA PRO A 413 -28.70 4.40 -7.93
C PRO A 413 -28.75 3.38 -6.79
N ALA A 414 -28.39 3.79 -5.58
CA ALA A 414 -28.45 2.94 -4.39
C ALA A 414 -29.11 3.68 -3.23
N LYS A 415 -29.85 2.95 -2.39
CA LYS A 415 -30.32 3.41 -1.09
C LYS A 415 -29.51 2.67 -0.04
N SER A 416 -28.32 3.17 0.25
CA SER A 416 -27.49 2.60 1.30
C SER A 416 -27.86 3.20 2.65
N ARG A 417 -28.10 2.34 3.64
CA ARG A 417 -28.21 2.75 5.04
C ARG A 417 -26.90 3.31 5.61
N TYR A 418 -25.78 3.12 4.93
CA TYR A 418 -24.45 3.56 5.38
C TYR A 418 -24.09 4.98 4.93
N PHE A 419 -24.83 5.58 3.99
CA PHE A 419 -24.47 6.91 3.46
C PHE A 419 -24.47 8.00 4.53
N ASP A 420 -25.42 7.95 5.45
CA ASP A 420 -25.54 8.92 6.55
C ASP A 420 -24.74 8.51 7.81
N ALA A 421 -24.19 7.29 7.83
CA ALA A 421 -23.42 6.76 8.94
C ALA A 421 -21.94 7.18 8.92
N ILE A 422 -21.45 7.64 7.76
CA ILE A 422 -20.05 8.06 7.60
C ILE A 422 -19.98 9.57 7.74
N LEU A 423 -19.38 9.99 8.85
CA LEU A 423 -19.12 11.40 9.12
C LEU A 423 -17.98 11.91 8.23
N TRP A 424 -18.21 13.02 7.55
CA TRP A 424 -17.12 13.74 6.92
C TRP A 424 -16.24 14.39 7.98
N SER A 425 -14.95 14.03 7.99
CA SER A 425 -13.99 14.65 8.91
C SER A 425 -13.87 16.17 8.74
N GLY A 426 -14.21 16.70 7.55
CA GLY A 426 -14.29 18.14 7.30
C GLY A 426 -15.36 18.87 8.12
N ASP A 427 -16.48 18.21 8.42
CA ASP A 427 -17.55 18.76 9.28
C ASP A 427 -17.17 18.71 10.78
N LEU A 428 -16.21 17.84 11.13
CA LEU A 428 -15.73 17.68 12.50
C LEU A 428 -14.51 18.55 12.81
N LYS A 429 -13.97 19.31 11.84
CA LYS A 429 -12.78 20.13 12.08
C LYS A 429 -13.12 21.26 13.07
N PRO A 430 -12.45 21.32 14.23
CA PRO A 430 -12.74 22.35 15.23
C PRO A 430 -12.45 23.74 14.67
N GLN A 431 -13.29 24.73 15.03
CA GLN A 431 -13.11 26.13 14.61
C GLN A 431 -11.74 26.71 15.01
N ASN A 432 -11.18 26.26 16.15
CA ASN A 432 -9.80 26.54 16.52
C ASN A 432 -8.88 25.39 16.05
N THR A 433 -8.00 25.69 15.11
CA THR A 433 -7.03 24.77 14.51
C THR A 433 -5.71 24.69 15.28
N MET A 434 -5.51 25.50 16.32
CA MET A 434 -4.26 25.59 17.07
C MET A 434 -4.39 24.96 18.46
N LYS A 435 -3.28 24.42 18.97
CA LYS A 435 -3.11 23.95 20.35
C LYS A 435 -1.78 24.44 20.92
N THR A 436 -1.68 24.48 22.24
CA THR A 436 -0.44 24.83 22.95
C THR A 436 0.27 23.57 23.39
N VAL A 437 1.54 23.45 23.06
CA VAL A 437 2.45 22.43 23.59
C VAL A 437 3.32 23.07 24.65
N LYS A 438 3.50 22.38 25.78
CA LYS A 438 4.35 22.81 26.88
C LYS A 438 5.33 21.70 27.24
N LEU A 439 6.47 22.10 27.79
CA LEU A 439 7.35 21.18 28.52
C LEU A 439 7.02 21.30 30.01
N ASN A 440 7.04 20.17 30.72
CA ASN A 440 6.80 20.09 32.15
C ASN A 440 8.04 20.44 32.98
N LYS A 441 9.24 20.16 32.47
CA LYS A 441 10.53 20.33 33.19
C LYS A 441 11.23 21.65 32.90
N ALA A 442 10.95 22.26 31.75
CA ALA A 442 11.57 23.50 31.31
C ALA A 442 10.49 24.54 30.95
N PRO A 443 10.68 25.84 31.26
CA PRO A 443 9.68 26.87 31.01
C PRO A 443 9.56 27.15 29.51
N PHE A 444 8.73 26.36 28.82
CA PHE A 444 8.54 26.43 27.37
C PHE A 444 7.06 26.26 27.00
N GLU A 445 6.58 27.14 26.13
CA GLU A 445 5.28 27.00 25.47
C GLU A 445 5.39 27.36 23.98
N MET A 446 4.66 26.64 23.13
CA MET A 446 4.58 26.90 21.69
C MET A 446 3.18 26.59 21.17
N LYS A 447 2.63 27.46 20.32
CA LYS A 447 1.36 27.20 19.62
C LYS A 447 1.63 26.52 18.29
N ILE A 448 0.98 25.39 18.06
CA ILE A 448 1.11 24.58 16.84
C ILE A 448 -0.26 24.16 16.31
N SER A 449 -0.32 23.67 15.06
CA SER A 449 -1.54 23.07 14.51
C SER A 449 -1.97 21.80 15.30
N LYS A 450 -3.27 21.59 15.41
CA LYS A 450 -3.88 20.35 15.93
C LYS A 450 -3.66 19.13 15.05
N ASP A 451 -3.22 19.32 13.79
CA ASP A 451 -2.87 18.23 12.89
C ASP A 451 -1.67 17.43 13.40
N TYR A 452 -0.79 18.07 14.18
CA TYR A 452 0.33 17.40 14.86
C TYR A 452 -0.18 16.59 16.04
N LYS A 453 0.08 15.28 16.07
CA LYS A 453 -0.38 14.34 17.11
C LYS A 453 0.81 13.75 17.87
N THR A 454 0.64 13.42 19.15
CA THR A 454 1.68 12.74 19.95
C THR A 454 1.76 11.26 19.63
N ASN A 455 0.64 10.66 19.22
CA ASN A 455 0.60 9.25 18.88
C ASN A 455 0.98 9.08 17.42
N MET A 456 1.95 8.21 17.19
CA MET A 456 2.32 7.80 15.86
C MET A 456 1.25 6.84 15.33
N PRO A 457 0.67 7.10 14.14
CA PRO A 457 -0.27 6.16 13.57
C PRO A 457 0.44 4.81 13.34
N TYR A 458 -0.17 3.71 13.78
CA TYR A 458 0.40 2.36 13.70
C TYR A 458 0.89 2.00 12.28
N TYR A 459 0.21 2.50 11.24
CA TYR A 459 0.54 2.22 9.84
C TYR A 459 1.85 2.85 9.36
N TYR A 460 2.30 3.90 10.02
CA TYR A 460 3.59 4.52 9.73
C TYR A 460 4.65 4.08 10.74
N TYR A 461 4.39 2.99 11.50
CA TYR A 461 5.31 2.51 12.52
C TYR A 461 6.70 2.20 11.97
N SER A 462 6.75 1.38 10.92
CA SER A 462 7.98 1.01 10.23
C SER A 462 8.67 2.21 9.54
N TYR A 463 7.89 3.10 8.92
CA TYR A 463 8.41 4.30 8.27
C TYR A 463 9.10 5.23 9.28
N PHE A 464 8.42 5.56 10.36
CA PHE A 464 8.95 6.48 11.36
C PHE A 464 9.96 5.82 12.29
N SER A 465 9.91 4.50 12.54
CA SER A 465 10.97 3.83 13.32
C SER A 465 12.34 3.97 12.64
N GLN A 466 12.37 3.88 11.30
CA GLN A 466 13.59 4.12 10.51
C GLN A 466 14.06 5.58 10.57
N ILE A 467 13.12 6.53 10.58
CA ILE A 467 13.43 7.97 10.66
C ILE A 467 13.90 8.37 12.06
N ILE A 468 13.26 7.85 13.10
CA ILE A 468 13.60 8.14 14.50
C ILE A 468 14.97 7.53 14.83
N ALA A 469 15.24 6.29 14.39
CA ALA A 469 16.53 5.62 14.59
C ALA A 469 17.71 6.29 13.88
N SER A 470 17.46 7.02 12.78
CA SER A 470 18.48 7.75 12.01
C SER A 470 18.68 9.20 12.44
N SER A 471 17.88 9.70 13.40
CA SER A 471 18.01 11.07 13.88
C SER A 471 19.28 11.22 14.75
N ILE A 472 20.27 11.95 14.23
CA ILE A 472 21.42 12.40 15.03
C ILE A 472 20.89 13.19 16.23
N PRO A 473 21.21 12.82 17.48
CA PRO A 473 20.58 13.42 18.65
C PRO A 473 21.00 14.89 18.79
N SER A 474 20.13 15.79 18.33
CA SER A 474 20.20 17.24 18.57
C SER A 474 20.06 17.60 20.06
N ALA A 475 19.86 16.60 20.90
CA ALA A 475 19.77 16.65 22.35
C ALA A 475 21.10 16.40 23.09
N GLN A 476 22.21 16.13 22.38
CA GLN A 476 23.48 15.82 23.05
C GLN A 476 23.93 16.95 23.98
N GLY A 477 24.25 16.58 25.23
CA GLY A 477 24.70 17.50 26.28
C GLY A 477 23.59 18.20 27.06
N ILE A 478 22.31 17.88 26.81
CA ILE A 478 21.20 18.36 27.66
C ILE A 478 21.01 17.41 28.84
N SER A 479 21.11 17.93 30.06
CA SER A 479 20.77 17.22 31.30
C SER A 479 19.31 17.43 31.67
N ASP A 480 18.70 16.43 32.31
CA ASP A 480 17.27 16.40 32.68
C ASP A 480 16.34 16.75 31.49
N ILE A 481 16.64 16.16 30.34
CA ILE A 481 15.91 16.43 29.10
C ILE A 481 14.47 15.94 29.16
N GLU A 482 13.57 16.77 28.64
CA GLU A 482 12.22 16.41 28.23
C GLU A 482 12.11 16.51 26.71
N THR A 483 11.55 15.46 26.10
CA THR A 483 11.34 15.38 24.64
C THR A 483 9.87 15.20 24.35
N VAL A 484 9.34 16.05 23.47
CA VAL A 484 8.00 15.93 22.90
C VAL A 484 8.15 15.74 21.40
N MET A 485 7.69 14.59 20.89
CA MET A 485 7.65 14.29 19.46
C MET A 485 6.20 14.35 18.96
N LEU A 486 6.01 14.98 17.82
CA LEU A 486 4.70 15.31 17.28
C LEU A 486 4.68 15.04 15.77
N TYR A 487 3.68 14.29 15.32
CA TYR A 487 3.58 13.79 13.95
C TYR A 487 2.44 14.47 13.20
N ASN A 488 2.74 15.05 12.04
CA ASN A 488 1.75 15.45 11.04
C ASN A 488 1.91 14.53 9.82
N THR A 489 1.48 13.29 9.98
CA THR A 489 1.79 12.19 9.07
C THR A 489 1.07 12.29 7.72
N PRO A 490 1.72 11.94 6.60
CA PRO A 490 3.14 11.58 6.41
C PRO A 490 4.06 12.78 6.16
N TYR A 491 3.58 14.01 6.36
CA TYR A 491 4.20 15.24 5.88
C TYR A 491 5.38 15.73 6.69
N SER A 492 5.33 15.64 8.02
CA SER A 492 6.40 16.15 8.88
C SER A 492 6.38 15.59 10.30
N ILE A 493 7.52 15.72 10.97
CA ILE A 493 7.72 15.41 12.38
C ILE A 493 8.29 16.66 13.05
N LEU A 494 7.71 17.05 14.18
CA LEU A 494 8.20 18.13 15.02
C LEU A 494 8.70 17.52 16.33
N THR A 495 9.99 17.69 16.60
CA THR A 495 10.63 17.27 17.85
C THR A 495 11.02 18.49 18.66
N ILE A 496 10.56 18.56 19.90
CA ILE A 496 10.88 19.62 20.84
C ILE A 496 11.63 18.98 22.00
N ASN A 497 12.85 19.45 22.25
CA ASN A 497 13.64 19.08 23.41
C ASN A 497 13.86 20.32 24.28
N GLY A 498 13.83 20.13 25.59
CA GLY A 498 14.24 21.16 26.55
C GLY A 498 14.82 20.55 27.81
N GLY A 499 15.81 21.23 28.38
CA GLY A 499 16.42 20.83 29.64
C GLY A 499 17.52 21.79 30.04
N ILE A 500 18.44 21.32 30.89
CA ILE A 500 19.53 22.13 31.44
C ILE A 500 20.81 21.87 30.68
N ASN A 501 21.49 22.94 30.28
CA ASN A 501 22.86 22.87 29.80
C ASN A 501 23.57 24.16 30.24
N VAL A 502 24.59 24.03 31.09
CA VAL A 502 25.32 25.18 31.64
C VAL A 502 26.48 25.66 30.77
N ASP A 503 26.80 24.92 29.70
CA ASP A 503 27.82 25.34 28.75
C ASP A 503 27.38 26.62 28.00
N PRO A 504 28.35 27.47 27.59
CA PRO A 504 28.07 28.59 26.71
C PRO A 504 27.47 28.13 25.38
N ALA A 505 26.58 28.94 24.79
CA ALA A 505 25.91 28.62 23.53
C ALA A 505 26.93 28.28 22.43
N GLU A 506 28.03 29.01 22.33
CA GLU A 506 29.10 28.79 21.34
C GLU A 506 29.71 27.38 21.44
N LYS A 507 29.91 26.86 22.65
CA LYS A 507 30.45 25.51 22.87
C LYS A 507 29.46 24.43 22.45
N ILE A 508 28.19 24.59 22.84
CA ILE A 508 27.10 23.66 22.47
C ILE A 508 26.95 23.58 20.95
N ILE A 509 26.88 24.76 20.30
CA ILE A 509 26.73 24.85 18.85
C ILE A 509 27.96 24.30 18.14
N LYS A 510 29.17 24.58 18.63
CA LYS A 510 30.40 24.02 18.04
C LYS A 510 30.35 22.50 18.02
N ASN A 511 30.06 21.87 19.16
CA ASN A 511 30.00 20.41 19.27
C ASN A 511 28.92 19.83 18.35
N THR A 512 27.74 20.45 18.31
CA THR A 512 26.62 20.00 17.47
C THR A 512 26.95 20.13 15.98
N MET A 513 27.45 21.29 15.55
CA MET A 513 27.70 21.60 14.14
C MET A 513 28.86 20.79 13.56
N GLN A 514 29.85 20.47 14.38
CA GLN A 514 30.99 19.66 13.98
C GLN A 514 30.56 18.30 13.40
N THR A 515 29.63 17.60 14.07
CA THR A 515 29.08 16.33 13.57
C THR A 515 28.41 16.48 12.20
N TRP A 516 27.70 17.59 11.98
CA TRP A 516 27.02 17.85 10.72
C TRP A 516 27.99 18.17 9.57
N VAL A 517 28.95 19.07 9.79
CA VAL A 517 29.92 19.44 8.74
C VAL A 517 30.93 18.34 8.43
N GLU A 518 31.10 17.37 9.34
CA GLU A 518 31.91 16.18 9.10
C GLU A 518 31.17 15.05 8.37
N SER A 519 29.85 15.15 8.21
CA SER A 519 29.02 14.13 7.56
C SER A 519 29.39 13.94 6.09
N ASN A 520 29.26 12.69 5.61
CA ASN A 520 29.49 12.35 4.21
C ASN A 520 28.50 13.06 3.28
N GLU A 521 27.28 13.32 3.74
CA GLU A 521 26.26 14.01 2.96
C GLU A 521 26.63 15.47 2.70
N TYR A 522 27.20 16.17 3.69
CA TYR A 522 27.72 17.52 3.49
C TYR A 522 28.97 17.53 2.62
N LYS A 523 29.93 16.63 2.90
CA LYS A 523 31.19 16.53 2.13
C LYS A 523 30.96 16.18 0.66
N SER A 524 29.98 15.31 0.38
CA SER A 524 29.57 14.95 -0.98
C SER A 524 28.66 15.99 -1.65
N LYS A 525 28.31 17.08 -0.95
CA LYS A 525 27.36 18.11 -1.39
C LYS A 525 25.96 17.56 -1.68
N ALA A 526 25.60 16.39 -1.14
CA ALA A 526 24.23 15.87 -1.22
C ALA A 526 23.23 16.82 -0.55
N VAL A 527 23.69 17.58 0.44
CA VAL A 527 22.89 18.53 1.21
C VAL A 527 23.49 19.93 1.26
N ASN A 528 22.62 20.91 1.25
CA ASN A 528 22.91 22.31 1.50
C ASN A 528 22.62 22.61 2.97
N MET A 529 23.65 23.03 3.70
CA MET A 529 23.55 23.44 5.10
C MET A 529 23.68 24.96 5.25
N ASN A 530 22.94 25.55 6.18
CA ASN A 530 23.10 26.95 6.56
C ASN A 530 22.87 27.11 8.06
N LEU A 531 23.66 27.99 8.70
CA LEU A 531 23.52 28.34 10.11
C LEU A 531 23.38 29.85 10.25
N LEU A 532 22.34 30.27 10.96
CA LEU A 532 22.03 31.65 11.24
C LEU A 532 22.02 31.87 12.75
N LYS A 533 22.69 32.91 13.25
CA LYS A 533 22.77 33.28 14.67
C LYS A 533 21.99 34.57 14.94
N TYR A 534 21.27 34.58 16.05
CA TYR A 534 20.77 35.76 16.73
C TYR A 534 21.20 35.67 18.19
N ALA A 535 21.67 36.77 18.77
CA ALA A 535 22.02 36.82 20.18
C ALA A 535 21.66 38.18 20.78
N ASP A 536 21.06 38.16 21.97
CA ASP A 536 20.78 39.35 22.79
C ASP A 536 20.91 39.00 24.27
N LYS A 537 21.84 39.67 24.97
CA LYS A 537 22.20 39.49 26.40
C LYS A 537 22.22 38.03 26.88
N ASN A 538 21.06 37.48 27.23
CA ASN A 538 20.89 36.17 27.86
C ASN A 538 20.24 35.13 26.93
N LEU A 539 19.89 35.50 25.70
CA LEU A 539 19.23 34.67 24.70
C LEU A 539 20.13 34.52 23.48
N SER A 540 20.45 33.28 23.12
CA SER A 540 21.10 32.95 21.85
C SER A 540 20.24 31.98 21.08
N ILE A 541 19.91 32.32 19.83
CA ILE A 541 19.10 31.51 18.93
C ILE A 541 19.93 31.20 17.69
N TYR A 542 20.05 29.92 17.37
CA TYR A 542 20.64 29.47 16.13
C TYR A 542 19.57 28.77 15.29
N LYS A 543 19.39 29.21 14.03
CA LYS A 543 18.56 28.53 13.04
C LYS A 543 19.48 27.77 12.09
N PHE A 544 19.42 26.45 12.15
CA PHE A 544 20.14 25.55 11.26
C PHE A 544 19.17 24.95 10.23
N THR A 545 19.54 24.96 8.96
CA THR A 545 18.79 24.30 7.89
C THR A 545 19.67 23.27 7.21
N TYR A 546 19.09 22.10 6.94
CA TYR A 546 19.72 20.96 6.27
C TYR A 546 18.77 20.52 5.16
N PHE A 547 19.12 20.76 3.89
CA PHE A 547 18.23 20.47 2.76
C PHE A 547 18.94 19.67 1.68
N TYR A 548 18.36 18.53 1.29
CA TYR A 548 18.85 17.75 0.17
C TYR A 548 18.76 18.52 -1.14
N ASN A 549 19.79 18.37 -1.96
CA ASN A 549 19.85 18.91 -3.31
C ASN A 549 19.58 17.77 -4.31
N ILE A 550 18.38 17.74 -4.88
CA ILE A 550 17.91 16.67 -5.78
C ILE A 550 18.83 16.54 -7.02
N SER A 551 19.35 17.66 -7.53
CA SER A 551 20.30 17.65 -8.65
C SER A 551 21.62 16.99 -8.26
N ASN A 552 22.18 17.32 -7.11
CA ASN A 552 23.44 16.70 -6.64
C ASN A 552 23.26 15.22 -6.30
N LEU A 553 22.11 14.82 -5.75
CA LEU A 553 21.78 13.40 -5.56
C LEU A 553 21.77 12.64 -6.89
N SER A 554 21.22 13.26 -7.94
CA SER A 554 21.22 12.69 -9.28
C SER A 554 22.64 12.53 -9.84
N GLU A 555 23.51 13.54 -9.64
CA GLU A 555 24.93 13.46 -10.02
C GLU A 555 25.66 12.35 -9.27
N LEU A 556 25.43 12.20 -7.96
CA LEU A 556 26.03 11.14 -7.15
C LEU A 556 25.57 9.75 -7.59
N ALA A 557 24.39 9.60 -8.18
CA ALA A 557 23.88 8.34 -8.71
C ALA A 557 24.37 8.01 -10.13
N LYS A 558 25.00 8.95 -10.85
CA LYS A 558 25.45 8.71 -12.23
C LYS A 558 26.39 7.51 -12.31
N GLY A 559 26.13 6.64 -13.28
CA GLY A 559 26.92 5.44 -13.53
C GLY A 559 26.69 4.28 -12.56
N ASN A 560 25.79 4.42 -11.56
CA ASN A 560 25.41 3.33 -10.66
C ASN A 560 23.88 3.15 -10.63
N PRO A 561 23.32 2.20 -11.41
CA PRO A 561 21.87 1.98 -11.48
C PRO A 561 21.26 1.54 -10.14
N ASN A 562 22.07 0.98 -9.22
CA ASN A 562 21.62 0.51 -7.91
C ASN A 562 21.54 1.64 -6.87
N ARG A 563 22.02 2.85 -7.18
CA ARG A 563 21.98 4.01 -6.27
C ARG A 563 20.68 4.79 -6.48
N ASP A 564 19.60 4.36 -5.84
CA ASP A 564 18.31 5.04 -5.88
C ASP A 564 18.01 5.74 -4.54
N PHE A 565 17.80 7.06 -4.58
CA PHE A 565 17.47 7.84 -3.39
C PHE A 565 15.96 7.98 -3.23
N ASN A 566 15.40 7.36 -2.19
CA ASN A 566 13.97 7.46 -1.87
C ASN A 566 13.66 8.81 -1.18
N PHE A 567 12.94 9.69 -1.86
CA PHE A 567 12.60 11.04 -1.37
C PHE A 567 11.60 11.04 -0.22
N MET A 568 10.94 9.91 0.05
CA MET A 568 10.09 9.72 1.23
C MET A 568 10.93 9.48 2.48
N ASN A 569 12.11 8.86 2.33
CA ASN A 569 12.98 8.50 3.46
C ASN A 569 14.00 9.60 3.77
N LEU A 570 14.48 10.32 2.76
CA LEU A 570 15.37 11.47 2.95
C LEU A 570 14.65 12.63 3.65
N GLN A 571 15.27 13.20 4.68
CA GLN A 571 14.68 14.22 5.54
C GLN A 571 15.38 15.58 5.42
N ASN A 572 14.64 16.58 4.97
CA ASN A 572 14.99 17.99 5.15
C ASN A 572 14.72 18.41 6.59
N ARG A 573 15.62 19.20 7.20
CA ARG A 573 15.48 19.65 8.59
C ARG A 573 15.60 21.16 8.75
N ILE A 574 14.79 21.71 9.64
CA ILE A 574 14.90 23.08 10.14
C ILE A 574 14.94 23.01 11.66
N ILE A 575 16.08 23.37 12.23
CA ILE A 575 16.36 23.24 13.66
C ILE A 575 16.59 24.61 14.27
N TYR A 576 15.80 24.96 15.28
CA TYR A 576 16.06 26.09 16.15
C TYR A 576 16.72 25.58 17.43
N MET A 577 17.95 26.03 17.69
CA MET A 577 18.71 25.76 18.90
C MET A 577 18.71 27.03 19.76
N ILE A 578 18.10 26.98 20.93
CA ILE A 578 17.81 28.17 21.75
C ILE A 578 18.47 28.00 23.11
N LYS A 579 19.38 28.91 23.46
CA LYS A 579 19.97 29.03 24.79
C LYS A 579 19.32 30.20 25.52
N TYR A 580 18.83 29.96 26.73
CA TYR A 580 18.38 31.02 27.63
C TYR A 580 18.80 30.72 29.08
N ASN A 581 19.64 31.57 29.67
CA ASN A 581 20.23 31.35 31.00
C ASN A 581 20.86 29.94 31.10
N GLN A 582 20.36 29.08 31.99
CA GLN A 582 20.79 27.67 32.15
C GLN A 582 20.03 26.69 31.25
N TYR A 583 18.95 27.11 30.59
CA TYR A 583 18.14 26.26 29.74
C TYR A 583 18.70 26.19 28.32
N TYR A 584 18.50 25.05 27.68
CA TYR A 584 18.75 24.85 26.26
C TYR A 584 17.61 24.05 25.64
N TYR A 585 17.16 24.49 24.48
CA TYR A 585 16.06 23.89 23.74
C TYR A 585 16.47 23.60 22.31
N THR A 586 15.97 22.51 21.75
CA THR A 586 16.01 22.26 20.30
C THR A 586 14.61 22.01 19.77
N ILE A 587 14.26 22.71 18.69
CA ILE A 587 12.98 22.57 18.00
C ILE A 587 13.31 22.20 16.58
N ASP A 588 13.07 20.95 16.24
CA ASP A 588 13.49 20.31 15.01
C ASP A 588 12.28 19.88 14.21
N LEU A 589 12.09 20.51 13.06
CA LEU A 589 11.13 20.08 12.06
C LEU A 589 11.84 19.22 11.01
N SER A 590 11.48 17.95 10.96
CA SER A 590 11.85 17.01 9.91
C SER A 590 10.74 16.93 8.87
N ILE A 591 11.08 17.10 7.60
CA ILE A 591 10.15 17.02 6.47
C ILE A 591 10.78 16.10 5.41
N PRO A 592 10.08 15.06 4.94
CA PRO A 592 10.56 14.27 3.82
C PRO A 592 10.79 15.13 2.58
N VAL A 593 11.82 14.83 1.80
CA VAL A 593 12.13 15.57 0.56
C VAL A 593 10.92 15.60 -0.38
N LEU A 594 10.11 14.53 -0.40
CA LEU A 594 8.87 14.43 -1.17
C LEU A 594 7.81 15.47 -0.78
N TYR A 595 7.77 15.90 0.49
CA TYR A 595 6.78 16.85 1.03
C TYR A 595 7.37 18.21 1.40
N TYR A 596 8.63 18.45 1.07
CA TYR A 596 9.25 19.76 1.33
C TYR A 596 8.63 20.85 0.44
N ASN A 597 7.96 21.81 1.07
CA ASN A 597 7.28 22.92 0.40
C ASN A 597 7.31 24.21 1.26
N SER A 598 7.10 25.36 0.62
CA SER A 598 7.15 26.67 1.29
C SER A 598 6.05 26.88 2.33
N TYR A 599 4.89 26.25 2.16
CA TYR A 599 3.76 26.36 3.09
C TYR A 599 4.12 25.75 4.45
N THR A 600 4.70 24.55 4.45
CA THR A 600 5.12 23.83 5.67
C THR A 600 6.22 24.58 6.41
N VAL A 601 7.16 25.18 5.67
CA VAL A 601 8.22 26.03 6.25
C VAL A 601 7.63 27.29 6.89
N SER A 602 6.71 27.98 6.20
CA SER A 602 6.05 29.18 6.71
C SER A 602 5.21 28.89 7.96
N ASP A 603 4.45 27.79 7.97
CA ASP A 603 3.68 27.36 9.13
C ASP A 603 4.59 27.10 10.34
N PHE A 604 5.71 26.42 10.14
CA PHE A 604 6.68 26.20 11.21
C PHE A 604 7.32 27.48 11.73
N GLU A 605 7.69 28.41 10.85
CA GLU A 605 8.21 29.72 11.27
C GLU A 605 7.17 30.51 12.08
N ASN A 606 5.89 30.39 11.76
CA ASN A 606 4.81 30.97 12.55
C ASN A 606 4.66 30.30 13.92
N PHE A 607 4.84 28.98 14.00
CA PHE A 607 4.87 28.29 15.28
C PHE A 607 6.04 28.77 16.14
N VAL A 608 7.24 28.94 15.55
CA VAL A 608 8.43 29.43 16.25
C VAL A 608 8.23 30.85 16.79
N LYS A 609 7.57 31.74 16.04
CA LYS A 609 7.21 33.09 16.52
C LYS A 609 6.28 33.07 17.74
N SER A 610 5.57 31.97 17.98
CA SER A 610 4.66 31.83 19.13
C SER A 610 5.33 31.31 20.41
N ILE A 611 6.63 31.01 20.35
CA ILE A 611 7.38 30.47 21.49
C ILE A 611 7.39 31.45 22.65
N LYS A 612 7.16 30.93 23.84
CA LYS A 612 7.36 31.64 25.11
C LYS A 612 8.31 30.83 25.99
N ILE A 613 9.34 31.49 26.50
CA ILE A 613 10.32 30.91 27.42
C ILE A 613 10.45 31.86 28.62
N ASP A 614 9.91 31.47 29.78
CA ASP A 614 9.85 32.30 30.98
C ASP A 614 9.30 33.72 30.66
N LYS A 615 10.12 34.77 30.75
CA LYS A 615 9.73 36.17 30.47
C LYS A 615 9.87 36.57 28.99
N ILE A 616 10.40 35.69 28.14
CA ILE A 616 10.63 35.96 26.72
C ILE A 616 9.41 35.51 25.90
N ASP A 617 8.93 36.40 25.03
CA ASP A 617 7.90 36.13 24.05
C ASP A 617 8.47 36.39 22.65
N PHE A 618 8.61 35.34 21.85
CA PHE A 618 9.25 35.42 20.53
C PHE A 618 8.49 36.34 19.57
N SER A 619 7.19 36.54 19.79
CA SER A 619 6.37 37.44 18.96
C SER A 619 6.75 38.91 19.12
N LYS A 620 7.46 39.26 20.20
CA LYS A 620 7.93 40.61 20.51
C LYS A 620 9.40 40.84 20.14
N LEU A 621 10.11 39.79 19.73
CA LEU A 621 11.52 39.88 19.37
C LEU A 621 11.69 40.35 17.92
N ASN A 622 12.61 41.28 17.69
CA ASN A 622 13.07 41.62 16.35
C ASN A 622 14.27 40.73 15.97
N LEU A 623 13.98 39.52 15.51
CA LEU A 623 14.99 38.52 15.17
C LEU A 623 15.73 38.89 13.87
N LYS A 624 16.84 39.62 14.00
CA LYS A 624 17.78 39.89 12.90
C LYS A 624 18.92 38.88 12.92
N PHE A 625 18.78 37.84 12.11
CA PHE A 625 19.79 36.78 12.01
C PHE A 625 21.02 37.20 11.20
N VAL A 626 22.19 36.79 11.68
CA VAL A 626 23.48 36.90 10.99
C VAL A 626 23.93 35.52 10.54
N LYS A 627 24.43 35.41 9.31
CA LYS A 627 24.92 34.13 8.78
C LYS A 627 26.24 33.76 9.43
N GLU A 628 26.36 32.52 9.87
CA GLU A 628 27.57 31.93 10.40
C GLU A 628 28.32 31.17 9.31
N ASP A 629 29.65 31.27 9.32
CA ASP A 629 30.50 30.43 8.48
C ASP A 629 30.57 29.01 9.06
N LEU A 630 30.27 28.02 8.23
CA LEU A 630 30.27 26.61 8.64
C LEU A 630 31.69 26.03 8.72
N GLU A 631 32.65 26.60 7.99
CA GLU A 631 34.03 26.10 7.92
C GLU A 631 34.72 26.14 9.29
N LYS A 632 34.36 27.12 10.13
CA LYS A 632 34.93 27.26 11.49
C LYS A 632 34.60 26.10 12.45
N PHE A 633 33.65 25.24 12.09
CA PHE A 633 33.23 24.10 12.90
C PHE A 633 33.88 22.78 12.49
N LYS A 634 34.68 22.76 11.40
CA LYS A 634 35.43 21.56 11.03
C LYS A 634 36.51 21.26 12.07
N LYS A 635 36.83 19.97 12.28
CA LYS A 635 38.06 19.58 13.00
C LYS A 635 39.25 20.31 12.39
N LYS A 636 40.08 20.91 13.24
CA LYS A 636 41.41 21.34 12.83
C LYS A 636 42.23 20.08 12.60
N GLU A 637 42.80 19.96 11.41
CA GLU A 637 43.80 18.93 11.09
C GLU A 637 45.11 19.19 11.81
#